data_AF-A0A0B5EMC2-F1
#
_entry.id   AF-A0A0B5EMC2-F1
#
_cell.length_a   1.000
_cell.length_b   1.000
_cell.length_c   1.000
_cell.angle_alpha   90.00
_cell.angle_beta   90.00
_cell.angle_gamma   90.00
#
_symmetry.space_group_name_H-M   'P 1'
#
loop_
_entity.id
_entity.type
_entity.pdbx_description
1 polymer ?
#
loop_
_entity_poly.entity_id
_entity_poly.type
_entity_poly.pdbx_seq_one_letter_code
_entity_poly.pdbx_strand_id
1 'polypeptide(L)'
;MDEDDEPGQGAFDLDIDLLKAIDLDSLTKERLSQLLEAGLRTRFALRKRPAPEPKIAHAVGLNTLQGADEHDLREAVHVLDAWLRAPAETPQPAQRSRFERPEGTGQIPAPRCLKKALIPRTCGLCHDPIKAGDDIGRFRQLKAPLEQAFVPMGWLCRHCLLDRRDRPRLCDLLLRFFHHVFAISAVGLNPAECALLHTRLDDTTVRKTAAWQRDPLDTTLVRLATSVAEDKPTTWIAYPTALTALRAIASGSTDHAEADLLADILQRIDEWEINSPDVNRRRYGTGIAYRQQVLRQTPQATFLSDLGGPFYLHKSVDPVDETVEDTGKPAQ
;
A
#
# COMPACT_ATOMS: atom_id res chain seq x y z
N MET A 1 -40.47 47.90 -19.16
CA MET A 1 -39.91 48.09 -17.82
C MET A 1 -40.81 47.29 -16.90
N ASP A 2 -40.49 46.02 -16.75
CA ASP A 2 -40.98 45.20 -15.64
C ASP A 2 -39.74 44.43 -15.19
N GLU A 3 -39.42 44.64 -13.93
CA GLU A 3 -38.15 44.36 -13.29
C GLU A 3 -37.96 42.87 -13.05
N ASP A 4 -36.71 42.45 -13.25
CA ASP A 4 -36.14 41.18 -12.87
C ASP A 4 -36.30 40.92 -11.36
N ASP A 5 -36.97 39.84 -11.00
CA ASP A 5 -36.81 39.17 -9.70
C ASP A 5 -36.22 37.77 -9.96
N GLU A 6 -34.89 37.73 -10.14
CA GLU A 6 -34.13 36.49 -9.97
C GLU A 6 -34.14 36.11 -8.48
N PRO A 7 -34.64 34.93 -8.08
CA PRO A 7 -34.52 34.48 -6.70
C PRO A 7 -33.05 34.15 -6.43
N GLY A 8 -32.44 34.99 -5.59
CA GLY A 8 -31.05 34.90 -5.18
C GLY A 8 -30.63 33.49 -4.78
N GLN A 9 -29.48 33.09 -5.31
CA GLN A 9 -28.69 31.95 -4.82
C GLN A 9 -28.30 32.22 -3.36
N GLY A 10 -29.19 31.87 -2.43
CA GLY A 10 -28.87 31.82 -1.01
C GLY A 10 -27.77 30.79 -0.79
N ALA A 11 -26.55 31.26 -0.53
CA ALA A 11 -25.50 30.45 0.07
C ALA A 11 -26.00 30.01 1.45
N PHE A 12 -26.59 28.81 1.52
CA PHE A 12 -26.88 28.13 2.78
C PHE A 12 -25.54 27.74 3.40
N ASP A 13 -25.01 28.63 4.24
CA ASP A 13 -23.86 28.36 5.10
C ASP A 13 -24.33 27.46 6.25
N LEU A 14 -24.54 26.19 5.92
CA LEU A 14 -24.81 25.15 6.91
C LEU A 14 -23.47 24.80 7.55
N ASP A 15 -23.25 25.20 8.81
CA ASP A 15 -22.12 24.77 9.66
C ASP A 15 -22.23 23.27 9.99
N ILE A 16 -22.22 22.44 8.93
CA ILE A 16 -22.22 20.98 8.99
C ILE A 16 -20.78 20.55 8.79
N ASP A 17 -20.02 20.63 9.87
CA ASP A 17 -18.69 20.04 9.94
C ASP A 17 -18.80 18.69 10.64
N LEU A 18 -18.91 17.62 9.85
CA LEU A 18 -19.04 16.25 10.37
C LEU A 18 -17.80 15.85 11.18
N LEU A 19 -16.66 16.51 10.92
CA LEU A 19 -15.34 16.16 11.42
C LEU A 19 -14.75 17.15 12.42
N LYS A 20 -15.51 18.17 12.84
CA LYS A 20 -15.02 19.17 13.79
C LYS A 20 -14.53 18.51 15.08
N ALA A 21 -13.22 18.60 15.31
CA ALA A 21 -12.52 18.01 16.47
C ALA A 21 -12.58 16.47 16.58
N ILE A 22 -12.83 15.75 15.48
CA ILE A 22 -12.77 14.28 15.45
C ILE A 22 -11.48 13.83 14.77
N ASP A 23 -10.65 13.10 15.50
CA ASP A 23 -9.53 12.37 14.93
C ASP A 23 -10.01 11.02 14.36
N LEU A 24 -10.18 10.95 13.03
CA LEU A 24 -10.67 9.75 12.34
C LEU A 24 -9.69 8.57 12.41
N ASP A 25 -8.40 8.82 12.59
CA ASP A 25 -7.39 7.76 12.61
C ASP A 25 -7.50 6.91 13.88
N SER A 26 -8.00 7.49 14.97
CA SER A 26 -8.25 6.81 16.24
C SER A 26 -9.54 5.97 16.28
N LEU A 27 -10.41 6.10 15.27
CA LEU A 27 -11.75 5.50 15.32
C LEU A 27 -11.76 4.05 14.81
N THR A 28 -12.57 3.22 15.48
CA THR A 28 -12.86 1.85 15.04
C THR A 28 -13.80 1.82 13.84
N LYS A 29 -13.81 0.71 13.11
CA LYS A 29 -14.76 0.42 12.03
C LYS A 29 -16.22 0.75 12.36
N GLU A 30 -16.70 0.35 13.53
CA GLU A 30 -18.09 0.56 13.95
C GLU A 30 -18.39 2.05 14.10
N ARG A 31 -17.45 2.80 14.69
CA ARG A 31 -17.62 4.23 14.91
C ARG A 31 -17.58 5.00 13.59
N LEU A 32 -16.71 4.61 12.66
CA LEU A 32 -16.65 5.16 11.31
C LEU A 32 -17.96 4.92 10.54
N SER A 33 -18.51 3.71 10.63
CA SER A 33 -19.78 3.35 10.00
C SER A 33 -20.94 4.20 10.54
N GLN A 34 -21.02 4.38 11.87
CA GLN A 34 -22.04 5.23 12.50
C GLN A 34 -21.95 6.69 12.04
N LEU A 35 -20.74 7.25 11.96
CA LEU A 35 -20.52 8.62 11.47
C LEU A 35 -20.96 8.76 10.01
N LEU A 36 -20.59 7.78 9.17
CA LEU A 36 -20.97 7.76 7.77
C LEU A 36 -22.49 7.69 7.59
N GLU A 37 -23.18 6.80 8.31
CA GLU A 37 -24.64 6.68 8.30
C GLU A 37 -25.35 7.96 8.77
N ALA A 38 -24.82 8.61 9.80
CA ALA A 38 -25.34 9.89 10.28
C ALA A 38 -25.22 10.97 9.19
N GLY A 39 -24.03 11.12 8.59
CA GLY A 39 -23.81 12.10 7.53
C GLY A 39 -24.64 11.81 6.26
N LEU A 40 -24.80 10.54 5.89
CA LEU A 40 -25.60 10.14 4.72
C LEU A 40 -27.07 10.52 4.92
N ARG A 41 -27.61 10.32 6.14
CA ARG A 41 -28.97 10.76 6.51
C ARG A 41 -29.11 12.27 6.43
N THR A 42 -28.14 13.03 6.97
CA THR A 42 -28.10 14.49 6.87
C THR A 42 -28.10 14.94 5.41
N ARG A 43 -27.24 14.35 4.58
CA ARG A 43 -27.15 14.68 3.15
C ARG A 43 -28.46 14.39 2.41
N PHE A 44 -29.08 13.25 2.70
CA PHE A 44 -30.35 12.87 2.11
C PHE A 44 -31.47 13.85 2.50
N ALA A 45 -31.52 14.28 3.77
CA ALA A 45 -32.49 15.27 4.23
C ALA A 45 -32.37 16.62 3.50
N LEU A 46 -31.13 17.05 3.18
CA LEU A 46 -30.87 18.35 2.52
C LEU A 46 -31.30 18.40 1.05
N ARG A 47 -31.06 17.35 0.26
CA ARG A 47 -31.26 17.37 -1.21
C ARG A 47 -32.37 16.45 -1.70
N LYS A 48 -32.90 15.56 -0.84
CA LYS A 48 -33.98 14.58 -1.07
C LYS A 48 -33.77 13.57 -2.22
N ARG A 49 -32.97 13.86 -3.27
CA ARG A 49 -32.54 12.95 -4.36
C ARG A 49 -31.25 13.46 -5.04
N PRO A 50 -30.42 12.59 -5.65
CA PRO A 50 -30.40 11.12 -5.54
C PRO A 50 -29.86 10.64 -4.17
N ALA A 51 -29.98 9.34 -3.89
CA ALA A 51 -29.40 8.74 -2.68
C ALA A 51 -27.87 8.99 -2.64
N PRO A 52 -27.31 9.45 -1.51
CA PRO A 52 -25.90 9.84 -1.44
C PRO A 52 -24.93 8.65 -1.42
N GLU A 53 -25.37 7.49 -0.93
CA GLU A 53 -24.51 6.33 -0.68
C GLU A 53 -23.76 5.82 -1.94
N PRO A 54 -24.41 5.62 -3.11
CA PRO A 54 -23.70 5.14 -4.31
C PRO A 54 -22.64 6.14 -4.81
N LYS A 55 -22.89 7.44 -4.63
CA LYS A 55 -21.92 8.49 -5.01
C LYS A 55 -20.68 8.45 -4.12
N ILE A 56 -20.86 8.23 -2.83
CA ILE A 56 -19.75 8.05 -1.89
C ILE A 56 -18.98 6.76 -2.20
N ALA A 57 -19.68 5.64 -2.42
CA ALA A 57 -19.08 4.37 -2.79
C ALA A 57 -18.18 4.51 -4.05
N HIS A 58 -18.73 5.09 -5.12
CA HIS A 58 -17.99 5.30 -6.36
C HIS A 58 -16.78 6.25 -6.17
N ALA A 59 -16.90 7.29 -5.33
CA ALA A 59 -15.82 8.23 -5.03
C ALA A 59 -14.65 7.60 -4.23
N VAL A 60 -14.87 6.47 -3.56
CA VAL A 60 -13.81 5.67 -2.92
C VAL A 60 -13.42 4.43 -3.74
N GLY A 61 -13.99 4.29 -4.94
CA GLY A 61 -13.71 3.20 -5.87
C GLY A 61 -14.32 1.86 -5.47
N LEU A 62 -15.49 1.88 -4.85
CA LEU A 62 -16.30 0.73 -4.50
C LEU A 62 -17.62 0.78 -5.26
N ASN A 63 -18.22 -0.39 -5.55
CA ASN A 63 -19.59 -0.45 -6.08
C ASN A 63 -20.64 -0.19 -4.99
N THR A 64 -20.34 -0.64 -3.77
CA THR A 64 -21.15 -0.46 -2.55
C THR A 64 -20.24 -0.30 -1.35
N LEU A 65 -20.70 0.39 -0.31
CA LEU A 65 -19.98 0.51 0.97
C LEU A 65 -20.08 -0.77 1.82
N GLN A 66 -20.94 -1.72 1.43
CA GLN A 66 -21.04 -3.01 2.10
C GLN A 66 -19.70 -3.76 2.04
N GLY A 67 -19.16 -4.11 3.21
CA GLY A 67 -17.88 -4.81 3.33
C GLY A 67 -16.64 -3.92 3.25
N ALA A 68 -16.79 -2.59 3.20
CA ALA A 68 -15.68 -1.65 3.31
C ALA A 68 -14.84 -1.91 4.57
N ASP A 69 -13.53 -1.82 4.46
CA ASP A 69 -12.62 -1.83 5.61
C ASP A 69 -12.50 -0.44 6.23
N GLU A 70 -11.72 -0.32 7.32
CA GLU A 70 -11.58 0.96 8.03
C GLU A 70 -11.00 2.07 7.16
N HIS A 71 -10.04 1.77 6.28
CA HIS A 71 -9.42 2.77 5.41
C HIS A 71 -10.39 3.27 4.33
N ASP A 72 -11.23 2.39 3.80
CA ASP A 72 -12.29 2.77 2.87
C ASP A 72 -13.38 3.60 3.57
N LEU A 73 -13.73 3.27 4.82
CA LEU A 73 -14.69 4.03 5.62
C LEU A 73 -14.17 5.42 6.03
N ARG A 74 -12.91 5.52 6.49
CA ARG A 74 -12.28 6.83 6.77
C ARG A 74 -12.33 7.73 5.55
N GLU A 75 -12.01 7.18 4.38
CA GLU A 75 -12.09 7.95 3.14
C GLU A 75 -13.53 8.32 2.77
N ALA A 76 -14.49 7.41 2.91
CA ALA A 76 -15.89 7.68 2.64
C ALA A 76 -16.42 8.82 3.51
N VAL A 77 -16.01 8.86 4.78
CA VAL A 77 -16.34 9.93 5.72
C VAL A 77 -15.72 11.26 5.26
N HIS A 78 -14.45 11.29 4.87
CA HIS A 78 -13.84 12.51 4.32
C HIS A 78 -14.52 13.02 3.05
N VAL A 79 -14.87 12.12 2.12
CA VAL A 79 -15.60 12.48 0.90
C VAL A 79 -16.96 13.07 1.25
N LEU A 80 -17.66 12.47 2.21
CA LEU A 80 -18.98 12.92 2.62
C LEU A 80 -18.92 14.28 3.33
N ASP A 81 -17.95 14.48 4.21
CA ASP A 81 -17.73 15.76 4.89
C ASP A 81 -17.44 16.88 3.88
N ALA A 82 -16.52 16.66 2.94
CA ALA A 82 -16.26 17.59 1.85
C ALA A 82 -17.54 17.90 1.03
N TRP A 83 -18.37 16.89 0.79
CA TRP A 83 -19.62 17.05 0.06
C TRP A 83 -20.71 17.80 0.85
N LEU A 84 -20.71 17.68 2.18
CA LEU A 84 -21.59 18.45 3.06
C LEU A 84 -21.20 19.93 3.10
N ARG A 85 -19.89 20.24 3.07
CA ARG A 85 -19.38 21.62 3.01
C ARG A 85 -19.55 22.27 1.63
N ALA A 86 -19.54 21.48 0.55
CA ALA A 86 -19.83 21.95 -0.80
C ALA A 86 -21.04 21.22 -1.43
N PRO A 87 -22.29 21.49 -1.00
CA PRO A 87 -23.47 20.75 -1.42
C PRO A 87 -23.76 20.73 -2.91
N ALA A 88 -23.28 21.71 -3.66
CA ALA A 88 -23.50 21.84 -5.10
C ALA A 88 -22.56 20.94 -5.92
N GLU A 89 -21.38 20.64 -5.39
CA GLU A 89 -20.39 19.80 -6.06
C GLU A 89 -20.80 18.33 -5.90
N THR A 90 -20.57 17.50 -6.93
CA THR A 90 -20.76 16.04 -6.78
C THR A 90 -19.38 15.40 -6.57
N PRO A 91 -19.21 14.49 -5.61
CA PRO A 91 -17.97 13.75 -5.45
C PRO A 91 -17.57 13.10 -6.76
N GLN A 92 -16.33 13.35 -7.19
CA GLN A 92 -15.82 12.72 -8.39
C GLN A 92 -15.62 11.22 -8.16
N PRO A 93 -16.08 10.35 -9.06
CA PRO A 93 -15.87 8.92 -8.95
C PRO A 93 -14.38 8.61 -9.07
N ALA A 94 -13.91 7.63 -8.29
CA ALA A 94 -12.56 7.13 -8.44
C ALA A 94 -12.43 6.41 -9.80
N GLN A 95 -11.31 6.61 -10.48
CA GLN A 95 -11.07 6.08 -11.81
C GLN A 95 -10.49 4.66 -11.72
N ARG A 96 -10.91 3.79 -12.65
CA ARG A 96 -10.25 2.49 -12.84
C ARG A 96 -8.86 2.73 -13.43
N SER A 97 -7.87 2.03 -12.90
CA SER A 97 -6.50 2.11 -13.39
C SER A 97 -6.41 1.47 -14.78
N ARG A 98 -6.03 2.27 -15.79
CA ARG A 98 -5.70 1.81 -17.15
C ARG A 98 -4.26 2.23 -17.43
N PHE A 99 -3.30 1.52 -16.85
CA PHE A 99 -1.89 1.77 -17.07
C PHE A 99 -1.24 0.50 -17.59
N GLU A 100 -0.31 0.65 -18.53
CA GLU A 100 0.61 -0.42 -18.88
C GLU A 100 1.52 -0.69 -17.68
N ARG A 101 1.69 -1.97 -17.35
CA ARG A 101 2.40 -2.39 -16.14
C ARG A 101 3.65 -3.17 -16.54
N PRO A 102 4.81 -2.90 -15.92
CA PRO A 102 6.04 -3.63 -16.23
C PRO A 102 5.85 -5.11 -15.92
N GLU A 103 6.05 -6.01 -16.89
CA GLU A 103 5.90 -7.46 -16.67
C GLU A 103 6.90 -8.02 -15.62
N GLY A 104 6.62 -9.20 -15.08
CA GLY A 104 7.57 -9.94 -14.22
C GLY A 104 7.15 -10.08 -12.74
N THR A 105 8.03 -10.74 -11.96
CA THR A 105 7.71 -11.20 -10.60
C THR A 105 7.78 -10.08 -9.53
N GLY A 106 6.89 -10.16 -8.54
CA GLY A 106 6.84 -9.20 -7.41
C GLY A 106 6.28 -7.83 -7.79
N GLN A 107 5.40 -7.80 -8.78
CA GLN A 107 4.52 -6.68 -9.06
C GLN A 107 3.40 -6.62 -8.02
N ILE A 108 3.03 -5.43 -7.56
CA ILE A 108 1.85 -5.28 -6.69
C ILE A 108 0.58 -5.40 -7.55
N PRO A 109 -0.52 -6.06 -7.12
CA PRO A 109 -1.71 -6.20 -7.97
C PRO A 109 -2.24 -4.88 -8.51
N ALA A 110 -3.05 -4.92 -9.58
CA ALA A 110 -3.58 -3.69 -10.14
C ALA A 110 -4.40 -2.91 -9.08
N PRO A 111 -4.21 -1.59 -8.95
CA PRO A 111 -5.00 -0.83 -8.01
C PRO A 111 -6.49 -0.93 -8.37
N ARG A 112 -7.32 -1.12 -7.35
CA ARG A 112 -8.79 -1.11 -7.46
C ARG A 112 -9.26 0.20 -8.08
N CYS A 113 -8.68 1.30 -7.63
CA CYS A 113 -9.04 2.64 -8.06
C CYS A 113 -7.86 3.61 -7.91
N LEU A 114 -7.93 4.71 -8.66
CA LEU A 114 -7.15 5.93 -8.44
C LEU A 114 -8.08 7.12 -8.22
N LYS A 115 -7.70 8.04 -7.34
CA LYS A 115 -8.39 9.30 -7.10
C LYS A 115 -7.41 10.37 -6.62
N LYS A 116 -7.88 11.61 -6.50
CA LYS A 116 -7.14 12.65 -5.80
C LYS A 116 -7.32 12.53 -4.29
N ALA A 117 -6.23 12.66 -3.53
CA ALA A 117 -6.29 12.77 -2.08
C ALA A 117 -7.08 14.02 -1.69
N LEU A 118 -8.08 13.87 -0.83
CA LEU A 118 -8.85 15.03 -0.34
C LEU A 118 -8.13 15.80 0.76
N ILE A 119 -7.34 15.08 1.57
CA ILE A 119 -6.59 15.63 2.69
C ILE A 119 -5.14 15.15 2.65
N PRO A 120 -4.21 15.89 3.26
CA PRO A 120 -2.87 15.38 3.53
C PRO A 120 -2.94 14.08 4.34
N ARG A 121 -2.08 13.12 4.02
CA ARG A 121 -1.96 11.84 4.73
C ARG A 121 -0.60 11.22 4.47
N THR A 122 -0.33 10.07 5.06
CA THR A 122 0.86 9.27 4.73
C THR A 122 0.49 8.09 3.83
N CYS A 123 1.43 7.69 2.99
CA CYS A 123 1.30 6.49 2.19
C CYS A 123 1.27 5.26 3.11
N GLY A 124 0.26 4.41 2.97
CA GLY A 124 0.11 3.19 3.75
C GLY A 124 1.19 2.13 3.52
N LEU A 125 2.17 2.36 2.63
CA LEU A 125 3.27 1.43 2.32
C LEU A 125 4.65 2.04 2.54
N CYS A 126 4.98 3.16 1.87
CA CYS A 126 6.28 3.82 2.06
C CYS A 126 6.29 4.87 3.17
N HIS A 127 5.13 5.18 3.77
CA HIS A 127 4.95 6.24 4.76
C HIS A 127 5.30 7.67 4.30
N ASP A 128 5.64 7.87 3.02
CA ASP A 128 5.86 9.20 2.46
C ASP A 128 4.62 10.10 2.62
N PRO A 129 4.82 11.41 2.82
CA PRO A 129 3.71 12.34 2.85
C PRO A 129 3.02 12.43 1.48
N ILE A 130 1.71 12.41 1.53
CA ILE A 130 0.79 12.63 0.40
C ILE A 130 0.09 13.95 0.66
N LYS A 131 0.13 14.86 -0.32
CA LYS A 131 -0.55 16.15 -0.25
C LYS A 131 -1.98 16.02 -0.76
N ALA A 132 -2.87 16.91 -0.32
CA ALA A 132 -4.18 17.04 -0.96
C ALA A 132 -4.00 17.36 -2.46
N GLY A 133 -4.77 16.69 -3.31
CA GLY A 133 -4.66 16.77 -4.78
C GLY A 133 -3.70 15.77 -5.44
N ASP A 134 -2.87 15.07 -4.67
CA ASP A 134 -1.98 14.03 -5.20
C ASP A 134 -2.79 12.78 -5.62
N ASP A 135 -2.26 12.03 -6.59
CA ASP A 135 -2.83 10.75 -6.99
C ASP A 135 -2.61 9.70 -5.89
N ILE A 136 -3.71 9.13 -5.41
CA ILE A 136 -3.73 8.00 -4.50
C ILE A 136 -4.59 6.87 -5.03
N GLY A 137 -4.37 5.69 -4.48
CA GLY A 137 -5.16 4.52 -4.81
C GLY A 137 -5.09 3.45 -3.74
N ARG A 138 -5.91 2.43 -3.94
CA ARG A 138 -6.00 1.26 -3.08
C ARG A 138 -5.80 0.03 -3.93
N PHE A 139 -5.05 -0.94 -3.41
CA PHE A 139 -4.93 -2.22 -4.09
C PHE A 139 -6.22 -3.01 -4.02
N ARG A 140 -6.50 -3.82 -5.05
CA ARG A 140 -7.56 -4.81 -4.95
C ARG A 140 -7.18 -5.78 -3.85
N GLN A 141 -8.09 -6.00 -2.91
CA GLN A 141 -7.94 -7.09 -1.97
C GLN A 141 -7.97 -8.39 -2.78
N LEU A 142 -6.93 -9.20 -2.65
CA LEU A 142 -6.85 -10.47 -3.36
C LEU A 142 -8.00 -11.36 -2.86
N LYS A 143 -8.77 -11.93 -3.80
CA LYS A 143 -9.79 -12.94 -3.47
C LYS A 143 -9.06 -14.14 -2.88
N ALA A 144 -9.26 -14.38 -1.58
CA ALA A 144 -8.69 -15.53 -0.88
C ALA A 144 -9.11 -16.86 -1.57
N PRO A 145 -8.29 -17.89 -1.44
CA PRO A 145 -8.56 -18.81 -0.34
C PRO A 145 -7.32 -19.01 0.55
N LEU A 146 -7.57 -19.47 1.78
CA LEU A 146 -6.61 -19.96 2.80
C LEU A 146 -6.19 -18.93 3.86
N GLU A 147 -6.94 -18.87 4.97
CA GLU A 147 -6.45 -18.77 6.36
C GLU A 147 -5.34 -17.74 6.71
N GLN A 148 -5.14 -16.70 5.90
CA GLN A 148 -4.05 -15.75 6.07
C GLN A 148 -4.63 -14.34 6.03
N ALA A 149 -4.80 -13.78 7.22
CA ALA A 149 -5.21 -12.40 7.44
C ALA A 149 -4.15 -11.46 6.87
N PHE A 150 -4.35 -11.00 5.63
CA PHE A 150 -3.60 -9.87 5.11
C PHE A 150 -4.03 -8.62 5.88
N VAL A 151 -3.07 -7.87 6.41
CA VAL A 151 -3.35 -6.50 6.88
C VAL A 151 -3.75 -5.68 5.65
N PRO A 152 -4.96 -5.10 5.60
CA PRO A 152 -5.34 -4.25 4.49
C PRO A 152 -4.39 -3.05 4.44
N MET A 153 -3.63 -2.91 3.36
CA MET A 153 -2.76 -1.75 3.17
C MET A 153 -3.60 -0.48 3.11
N GLY A 154 -3.17 0.61 3.74
CA GLY A 154 -3.84 1.91 3.63
C GLY A 154 -3.89 2.47 2.20
N TRP A 155 -4.27 3.74 2.07
CA TRP A 155 -4.18 4.46 0.79
C TRP A 155 -2.73 4.69 0.41
N LEU A 156 -2.41 4.47 -0.86
CA LEU A 156 -1.04 4.47 -1.34
C LEU A 156 -0.80 5.62 -2.30
N CYS A 157 0.42 6.15 -2.25
CA CYS A 157 0.86 7.17 -3.20
C CYS A 157 1.04 6.57 -4.60
N ARG A 158 0.97 7.44 -5.61
CA ARG A 158 1.27 7.09 -7.00
C ARG A 158 2.56 6.29 -7.17
N HIS A 159 3.61 6.69 -6.47
CA HIS A 159 4.92 6.01 -6.53
C HIS A 159 4.79 4.53 -6.15
N CYS A 160 4.22 4.23 -4.98
CA CYS A 160 4.04 2.84 -4.54
C CYS A 160 3.11 2.03 -5.45
N LEU A 161 2.15 2.68 -6.11
CA LEU A 161 1.19 2.02 -6.99
C LEU A 161 1.76 1.69 -8.37
N LEU A 162 2.55 2.61 -8.95
CA LEU A 162 2.91 2.59 -10.37
C LEU A 162 4.43 2.62 -10.58
N ASP A 163 5.12 3.57 -9.95
CA ASP A 163 6.50 3.89 -10.32
C ASP A 163 7.55 3.04 -9.56
N ARG A 164 7.16 2.41 -8.45
CA ARG A 164 8.07 1.72 -7.51
C ARG A 164 8.99 0.69 -8.16
N ARG A 165 8.56 0.03 -9.24
CA ARG A 165 9.34 -1.00 -9.93
C ARG A 165 10.29 -0.41 -10.97
N ASP A 166 9.90 0.66 -11.63
CA ASP A 166 10.68 1.30 -12.69
C ASP A 166 11.67 2.32 -12.14
N ARG A 167 11.30 2.94 -11.01
CA ARG A 167 12.08 3.96 -10.30
C ARG A 167 12.19 3.61 -8.83
N PRO A 168 12.73 2.42 -8.48
CA PRO A 168 12.81 1.99 -7.09
C PRO A 168 13.65 2.97 -6.27
N ARG A 169 13.20 3.27 -5.07
CA ARG A 169 13.99 3.93 -4.02
C ARG A 169 14.56 2.88 -3.09
N LEU A 170 15.53 3.26 -2.26
CA LEU A 170 16.11 2.29 -1.31
C LEU A 170 15.03 1.76 -0.36
N CYS A 171 14.18 2.63 0.20
CA CYS A 171 13.06 2.20 1.06
C CYS A 171 12.16 1.14 0.38
N ASP A 172 11.89 1.27 -0.93
CA ASP A 172 11.13 0.29 -1.68
C ASP A 172 11.81 -1.07 -1.71
N LEU A 173 13.11 -1.08 -1.97
CA LEU A 173 13.91 -2.29 -2.03
C LEU A 173 14.00 -2.94 -0.63
N LEU A 174 14.19 -2.15 0.43
CA LEU A 174 14.25 -2.62 1.80
C LEU A 174 12.94 -3.25 2.27
N LEU A 175 11.80 -2.58 2.03
CA LEU A 175 10.48 -3.14 2.31
C LEU A 175 10.24 -4.41 1.49
N ARG A 176 10.69 -4.44 0.22
CA ARG A 176 10.60 -5.65 -0.63
C ARG A 176 11.41 -6.79 -0.03
N PHE A 177 12.65 -6.54 0.41
CA PHE A 177 13.45 -7.54 1.10
C PHE A 177 12.71 -8.07 2.32
N PHE A 178 12.24 -7.20 3.20
CA PHE A 178 11.48 -7.58 4.40
C PHE A 178 10.29 -8.49 4.07
N HIS A 179 9.40 -8.08 3.15
CA HIS A 179 8.22 -8.88 2.81
C HIS A 179 8.56 -10.17 2.05
N HIS A 180 9.55 -10.17 1.16
CA HIS A 180 9.91 -11.34 0.36
C HIS A 180 10.69 -12.38 1.16
N VAL A 181 11.63 -11.95 1.99
CA VAL A 181 12.34 -12.81 2.95
C VAL A 181 11.36 -13.53 3.87
N PHE A 182 10.32 -12.81 4.28
CA PHE A 182 9.26 -13.39 5.07
C PHE A 182 8.51 -14.49 4.31
N ALA A 183 8.11 -14.17 3.09
CA ALA A 183 7.29 -14.97 2.20
C ALA A 183 7.98 -16.21 1.61
N ILE A 184 9.26 -16.08 1.26
CA ILE A 184 10.04 -16.99 0.40
C ILE A 184 11.49 -17.09 0.92
N SER A 185 12.29 -18.02 0.40
CA SER A 185 13.73 -18.16 0.65
C SER A 185 14.63 -17.29 -0.25
N ALA A 186 14.06 -16.44 -1.11
CA ALA A 186 14.79 -15.59 -2.03
C ALA A 186 13.96 -14.37 -2.46
N VAL A 187 14.65 -13.31 -2.88
CA VAL A 187 14.05 -12.06 -3.38
C VAL A 187 14.38 -11.93 -4.87
N GLY A 188 13.35 -11.89 -5.71
CA GLY A 188 13.51 -11.64 -7.14
C GLY A 188 13.57 -10.14 -7.41
N LEU A 189 14.63 -9.66 -8.06
CA LEU A 189 14.84 -8.25 -8.39
C LEU A 189 14.78 -8.01 -9.90
N ASN A 190 14.23 -6.89 -10.35
CA ASN A 190 14.34 -6.47 -11.76
C ASN A 190 15.65 -5.70 -12.02
N PRO A 191 15.94 -5.28 -13.26
CA PRO A 191 17.16 -4.55 -13.59
C PRO A 191 17.29 -3.23 -12.82
N ALA A 192 16.21 -2.45 -12.66
CA ALA A 192 16.24 -1.19 -11.92
C ALA A 192 16.58 -1.38 -10.44
N GLU A 193 15.97 -2.38 -9.79
CA GLU A 193 16.26 -2.77 -8.41
C GLU A 193 17.68 -3.34 -8.27
N CYS A 194 18.17 -4.09 -9.26
CA CYS A 194 19.54 -4.58 -9.30
C CYS A 194 20.55 -3.43 -9.40
N ALA A 195 20.28 -2.44 -10.24
CA ALA A 195 21.14 -1.25 -10.39
C ALA A 195 21.20 -0.45 -9.09
N LEU A 196 20.06 -0.28 -8.42
CA LEU A 196 19.99 0.37 -7.12
C LEU A 196 20.78 -0.39 -6.05
N LEU A 197 20.57 -1.71 -5.93
CA LEU A 197 21.29 -2.54 -4.97
C LEU A 197 22.80 -2.56 -5.25
N HIS A 198 23.18 -2.68 -6.52
CA HIS A 198 24.59 -2.64 -6.93
C HIS A 198 25.23 -1.32 -6.49
N THR A 199 24.60 -0.18 -6.80
CA THR A 199 25.11 1.14 -6.43
C THR A 199 25.34 1.27 -4.93
N ARG A 200 24.42 0.75 -4.10
CA ARG A 200 24.56 0.78 -2.64
C ARG A 200 25.67 -0.15 -2.13
N LEU A 201 25.77 -1.36 -2.68
CA LEU A 201 26.78 -2.34 -2.26
C LEU A 201 28.19 -2.02 -2.76
N ASP A 202 28.30 -1.26 -3.86
CA ASP A 202 29.59 -0.86 -4.43
C ASP A 202 30.28 0.26 -3.62
N ASP A 203 29.59 0.87 -2.67
CA ASP A 203 30.15 1.87 -1.78
C ASP A 203 31.33 1.31 -0.97
N THR A 204 32.46 2.01 -1.00
CA THR A 204 33.68 1.64 -0.28
C THR A 204 33.49 1.52 1.23
N THR A 205 32.55 2.25 1.82
CA THR A 205 32.19 2.16 3.24
C THR A 205 31.51 0.83 3.54
N VAL A 206 30.55 0.43 2.69
CA VAL A 206 29.80 -0.83 2.79
C VAL A 206 30.72 -2.04 2.64
N ARG A 207 31.64 -2.02 1.66
CA ARG A 207 32.62 -3.09 1.42
C ARG A 207 33.58 -3.33 2.60
N LYS A 208 33.78 -2.33 3.48
CA LYS A 208 34.65 -2.41 4.66
C LYS A 208 33.94 -2.91 5.92
N THR A 209 32.63 -3.12 5.87
CA THR A 209 31.84 -3.52 7.04
C THR A 209 32.16 -4.94 7.49
N ALA A 210 32.00 -5.23 8.78
CA ALA A 210 32.20 -6.57 9.34
C ALA A 210 31.23 -7.62 8.76
N ALA A 211 30.08 -7.19 8.23
CA ALA A 211 29.17 -8.09 7.51
C ALA A 211 29.82 -8.55 6.19
N TRP A 212 30.33 -7.63 5.38
CA TRP A 212 31.03 -7.95 4.13
C TRP A 212 32.27 -8.80 4.35
N GLN A 213 33.07 -8.49 5.37
CA GLN A 213 34.30 -9.24 5.64
C GLN A 213 34.03 -10.69 6.07
N ARG A 214 32.88 -10.96 6.70
CA ARG A 214 32.47 -12.33 7.08
C ARG A 214 31.89 -13.12 5.92
N ASP A 215 31.16 -12.45 5.03
CA ASP A 215 30.50 -13.06 3.88
C ASP A 215 30.61 -12.11 2.66
N PRO A 216 31.69 -12.20 1.88
CA PRO A 216 31.96 -11.27 0.78
C PRO A 216 30.92 -11.35 -0.34
N LEU A 217 30.43 -10.18 -0.78
CA LEU A 217 29.37 -10.08 -1.78
C LEU A 217 29.89 -9.80 -3.21
N ASP A 218 31.19 -10.00 -3.48
CA ASP A 218 31.80 -9.71 -4.79
C ASP A 218 31.14 -10.45 -5.96
N THR A 219 30.81 -11.74 -5.76
CA THR A 219 30.08 -12.53 -6.77
C THR A 219 28.66 -12.01 -6.98
N THR A 220 28.04 -11.47 -5.92
CA THR A 220 26.71 -10.85 -5.99
C THR A 220 26.78 -9.55 -6.78
N LEU A 221 27.80 -8.71 -6.59
CA LEU A 221 27.98 -7.48 -7.38
C LEU A 221 28.11 -7.79 -8.87
N VAL A 222 28.97 -8.73 -9.25
CA VAL A 222 29.12 -9.15 -10.65
C VAL A 222 27.77 -9.59 -11.22
N ARG A 223 27.03 -10.41 -10.47
CA ARG A 223 25.72 -10.89 -10.88
C ARG A 223 24.69 -9.77 -11.05
N LEU A 224 24.67 -8.79 -10.15
CA LEU A 224 23.78 -7.62 -10.26
C LEU A 224 24.13 -6.79 -11.50
N ALA A 225 25.42 -6.50 -11.71
CA ALA A 225 25.89 -5.77 -12.89
C ALA A 225 25.54 -6.48 -14.20
N THR A 226 25.76 -7.79 -14.29
CA THR A 226 25.34 -8.60 -15.45
C THR A 226 23.83 -8.55 -15.66
N SER A 227 23.03 -8.56 -14.58
CA SER A 227 21.56 -8.49 -14.69
C SER A 227 21.08 -7.16 -15.25
N VAL A 228 21.76 -6.06 -14.90
CA VAL A 228 21.49 -4.74 -15.45
C VAL A 228 21.91 -4.67 -16.92
N ALA A 229 23.11 -5.16 -17.25
CA ALA A 229 23.64 -5.10 -18.61
C ALA A 229 22.85 -5.96 -19.61
N GLU A 230 22.34 -7.12 -19.17
CA GLU A 230 21.56 -8.05 -19.99
C GLU A 230 20.04 -7.83 -19.89
N ASP A 231 19.59 -6.80 -19.16
CA ASP A 231 18.17 -6.49 -18.92
C ASP A 231 17.35 -7.71 -18.44
N LYS A 232 17.90 -8.45 -17.47
CA LYS A 232 17.27 -9.70 -16.99
C LYS A 232 15.93 -9.40 -16.32
N PRO A 233 14.83 -10.08 -16.71
CA PRO A 233 13.51 -9.80 -16.15
C PRO A 233 13.42 -10.09 -14.65
N THR A 234 14.24 -11.02 -14.12
CA THR A 234 14.32 -11.29 -12.69
C THR A 234 15.67 -11.89 -12.31
N THR A 235 16.27 -11.38 -11.22
CA THR A 235 17.48 -11.89 -10.58
C THR A 235 17.21 -12.25 -9.12
N TRP A 236 17.37 -13.53 -8.79
CA TRP A 236 17.04 -14.08 -7.47
C TRP A 236 18.17 -14.00 -6.44
N ILE A 237 18.06 -13.12 -5.45
CA ILE A 237 19.00 -13.06 -4.33
C ILE A 237 18.53 -14.01 -3.22
N ALA A 238 19.37 -14.98 -2.84
CA ALA A 238 19.03 -15.94 -1.79
C ALA A 238 18.94 -15.25 -0.43
N TYR A 239 18.14 -15.81 0.48
CA TYR A 239 17.91 -15.25 1.81
C TYR A 239 19.20 -14.91 2.59
N PRO A 240 20.21 -15.80 2.71
CA PRO A 240 21.43 -15.46 3.45
C PRO A 240 22.17 -14.26 2.84
N THR A 241 22.30 -14.25 1.52
CA THR A 241 22.93 -13.16 0.75
C THR A 241 22.17 -11.84 0.92
N ALA A 242 20.84 -11.89 0.93
CA ALA A 242 19.99 -10.74 1.18
C ALA A 242 20.25 -10.16 2.57
N LEU A 243 20.33 -11.02 3.61
CA LEU A 243 20.58 -10.59 4.98
C LEU A 243 21.99 -9.99 5.14
N THR A 244 23.01 -10.59 4.53
CA THR A 244 24.36 -10.03 4.49
C THR A 244 24.37 -8.66 3.82
N ALA A 245 23.69 -8.51 2.68
CA ALA A 245 23.58 -7.22 1.98
C ALA A 245 22.92 -6.15 2.85
N LEU A 246 21.78 -6.47 3.50
CA LEU A 246 21.10 -5.53 4.41
C LEU A 246 21.99 -5.12 5.58
N ARG A 247 22.69 -6.06 6.22
CA ARG A 247 23.60 -5.78 7.34
C ARG A 247 24.78 -4.91 6.91
N ALA A 248 25.33 -5.15 5.72
CA ALA A 248 26.41 -4.35 5.16
C ALA A 248 25.96 -2.92 4.84
N ILE A 249 24.79 -2.74 4.22
CA ILE A 249 24.22 -1.42 3.93
C ILE A 249 23.90 -0.68 5.23
N ALA A 250 23.27 -1.33 6.22
CA ALA A 250 22.95 -0.73 7.51
C ALA A 250 24.18 -0.18 8.23
N SER A 251 25.28 -0.94 8.18
CA SER A 251 26.54 -0.55 8.82
C SER A 251 27.30 0.56 8.07
N GLY A 252 26.99 0.76 6.78
CA GLY A 252 27.60 1.78 5.93
C GLY A 252 26.73 3.03 5.69
N SER A 253 25.47 3.01 6.10
CA SER A 253 24.55 4.13 5.89
C SER A 253 24.95 5.35 6.71
N THR A 254 24.90 6.53 6.09
CA THR A 254 25.08 7.83 6.74
C THR A 254 23.78 8.63 6.84
N ASP A 255 22.72 8.16 6.16
CA ASP A 255 21.38 8.70 6.28
C ASP A 255 20.67 8.06 7.47
N HIS A 256 20.18 8.89 8.39
CA HIS A 256 19.55 8.44 9.63
C HIS A 256 18.21 7.75 9.36
N ALA A 257 17.40 8.25 8.42
CA ALA A 257 16.10 7.66 8.13
C ALA A 257 16.25 6.28 7.45
N GLU A 258 17.23 6.14 6.55
CA GLU A 258 17.56 4.85 5.94
C GLU A 258 18.14 3.87 6.96
N ALA A 259 19.02 4.35 7.86
CA ALA A 259 19.62 3.55 8.92
C ALA A 259 18.59 3.05 9.93
N ASP A 260 17.64 3.91 10.34
CA ASP A 260 16.57 3.55 11.26
C ASP A 260 15.64 2.48 10.65
N LEU A 261 15.23 2.65 9.39
CA LEU A 261 14.43 1.64 8.68
C LEU A 261 15.18 0.31 8.55
N LEU A 262 16.47 0.34 8.24
CA LEU A 262 17.31 -0.84 8.17
C LEU A 262 17.47 -1.53 9.54
N ALA A 263 17.65 -0.75 10.60
CA ALA A 263 17.73 -1.26 11.96
C ALA A 263 16.42 -1.94 12.37
N ASP A 264 15.28 -1.32 12.09
CA ASP A 264 13.96 -1.89 12.33
C ASP A 264 13.77 -3.21 11.57
N ILE A 265 14.13 -3.24 10.28
CA ILE A 265 14.03 -4.46 9.45
C ILE A 265 14.90 -5.57 10.02
N LEU A 266 16.16 -5.28 10.34
CA LEU A 266 17.11 -6.27 10.86
C LEU A 266 16.70 -6.77 12.24
N GLN A 267 16.28 -5.86 13.13
CA GLN A 267 15.75 -6.21 14.44
C GLN A 267 14.55 -7.15 14.32
N ARG A 268 13.59 -6.86 13.44
CA ARG A 268 12.41 -7.74 13.26
C ARG A 268 12.76 -9.09 12.66
N ILE A 269 13.70 -9.14 11.71
CA ILE A 269 14.21 -10.41 11.19
C ILE A 269 14.86 -11.23 12.33
N ASP A 270 15.73 -10.61 13.13
CA ASP A 270 16.42 -11.28 14.23
C ASP A 270 15.45 -11.71 15.36
N GLU A 271 14.49 -10.86 15.74
CA GLU A 271 13.44 -11.17 16.71
C GLU A 271 12.60 -12.38 16.28
N TRP A 272 12.24 -12.48 15.01
CA TRP A 272 11.48 -13.62 14.52
C TRP A 272 12.30 -14.89 14.43
N GLU A 273 13.60 -14.78 14.12
CA GLU A 273 14.49 -15.91 14.18
C GLU A 273 14.69 -16.40 15.61
N ILE A 274 14.82 -15.51 16.60
CA ILE A 274 15.26 -15.86 17.96
C ILE A 274 14.10 -16.01 18.95
N ASN A 275 13.08 -15.16 18.88
CA ASN A 275 12.10 -14.90 19.94
C ASN A 275 10.66 -15.28 19.57
N SER A 276 10.45 -16.40 18.87
CA SER A 276 9.10 -16.96 18.74
C SER A 276 8.93 -18.12 19.73
N PRO A 277 8.72 -17.84 21.04
CA PRO A 277 8.73 -18.86 22.10
C PRO A 277 7.64 -19.92 21.89
N ASP A 278 6.55 -19.58 21.20
CA ASP A 278 5.38 -20.43 21.03
C ASP A 278 5.31 -21.15 19.67
N VAL A 279 6.25 -20.86 18.74
CA VAL A 279 6.31 -21.55 17.46
C VAL A 279 7.27 -22.73 17.51
N ASN A 280 6.70 -23.92 17.47
CA ASN A 280 7.46 -25.16 17.49
C ASN A 280 8.30 -25.34 16.22
N ARG A 281 9.62 -25.05 16.31
CA ARG A 281 10.60 -25.27 15.24
C ARG A 281 10.67 -26.70 14.71
N ARG A 282 10.39 -27.72 15.54
CA ARG A 282 10.38 -29.13 15.07
C ARG A 282 9.20 -29.39 14.12
N ARG A 283 8.10 -28.67 14.29
CA ARG A 283 6.90 -28.82 13.46
C ARG A 283 6.98 -28.03 12.15
N TYR A 284 7.55 -26.83 12.18
CA TYR A 284 7.52 -25.90 11.06
C TYR A 284 8.89 -25.60 10.42
N GLY A 285 9.99 -26.10 11.01
CA GLY A 285 11.36 -25.85 10.55
C GLY A 285 11.84 -24.42 10.84
N THR A 286 12.71 -23.91 9.98
CA THR A 286 13.25 -22.52 9.99
C THR A 286 12.91 -21.74 8.71
N GLY A 287 12.01 -22.30 7.88
CA GLY A 287 11.65 -21.77 6.57
C GLY A 287 10.39 -20.90 6.58
N ILE A 288 9.76 -20.83 5.41
CA ILE A 288 8.54 -20.03 5.17
C ILE A 288 7.42 -20.39 6.16
N ALA A 289 7.16 -21.69 6.36
CA ALA A 289 6.10 -22.15 7.26
C ALA A 289 6.32 -21.72 8.72
N TYR A 290 7.57 -21.66 9.18
CA TYR A 290 7.91 -21.16 10.51
C TYR A 290 7.58 -19.68 10.62
N ARG A 291 8.08 -18.85 9.69
CA ARG A 291 7.87 -17.40 9.68
C ARG A 291 6.38 -17.04 9.61
N GLN A 292 5.60 -17.70 8.75
CA GLN A 292 4.15 -17.55 8.69
C GLN A 292 3.47 -17.79 10.05
N GLN A 293 3.92 -18.81 10.78
CA GLN A 293 3.37 -19.13 12.09
C GLN A 293 3.79 -18.11 13.16
N VAL A 294 5.02 -17.55 13.07
CA VAL A 294 5.47 -16.46 13.94
C VAL A 294 4.55 -15.24 13.79
N LEU A 295 4.24 -14.80 12.57
CA LEU A 295 3.32 -13.67 12.38
C LEU A 295 1.93 -13.92 12.95
N ARG A 296 1.36 -15.12 12.73
CA ARG A 296 0.04 -15.46 13.25
C ARG A 296 -0.04 -15.39 14.78
N GLN A 297 1.08 -15.63 15.46
CA GLN A 297 1.16 -15.62 16.92
C GLN A 297 1.69 -14.30 17.48
N THR A 298 2.15 -13.37 16.63
CA THR A 298 2.63 -12.06 17.07
C THR A 298 1.40 -11.22 17.46
N PRO A 299 1.20 -10.88 18.75
CA PRO A 299 -0.06 -10.31 19.23
C PRO A 299 -0.37 -8.90 18.71
N GLN A 300 0.67 -8.18 18.30
CA GLN A 300 0.57 -6.83 17.74
C GLN A 300 1.40 -6.78 16.45
N ALA A 301 0.81 -6.23 15.39
CA ALA A 301 1.58 -5.92 14.20
C ALA A 301 2.69 -4.92 14.58
N THR A 302 3.90 -5.19 14.12
CA THR A 302 4.99 -4.21 14.19
C THR A 302 4.68 -3.09 13.20
N PHE A 303 5.29 -1.92 13.35
CA PHE A 303 5.15 -0.84 12.37
C PHE A 303 5.41 -1.34 10.92
N LEU A 304 6.42 -2.19 10.71
CA LEU A 304 6.70 -2.80 9.40
C LEU A 304 5.63 -3.79 8.91
N SER A 305 4.93 -4.46 9.84
CA SER A 305 3.75 -5.26 9.52
C SER A 305 2.51 -4.41 9.25
N ASP A 306 2.40 -3.22 9.85
CA ASP A 306 1.31 -2.23 9.66
C ASP A 306 1.42 -1.48 8.35
N LEU A 307 2.64 -1.31 7.79
CA LEU A 307 2.84 -0.84 6.41
C LEU A 307 2.21 -1.79 5.36
N GLY A 308 1.58 -2.88 5.83
CA GLY A 308 0.91 -3.88 5.04
C GLY A 308 1.88 -4.49 4.03
N GLY A 309 1.34 -5.08 2.98
CA GLY A 309 2.16 -5.62 1.90
C GLY A 309 1.95 -7.11 1.72
N PRO A 310 1.95 -7.62 0.47
CA PRO A 310 1.55 -9.01 0.28
C PRO A 310 2.74 -9.92 0.56
N PHE A 311 2.59 -10.75 1.60
CA PHE A 311 3.49 -11.87 1.89
C PHE A 311 3.53 -12.94 0.77
N TYR A 312 2.88 -12.71 -0.40
CA TYR A 312 2.83 -13.64 -1.53
C TYR A 312 2.68 -12.95 -2.89
N LEU A 313 3.29 -11.77 -3.09
CA LEU A 313 3.27 -11.05 -4.38
C LEU A 313 3.74 -11.88 -5.60
N HIS A 314 4.36 -13.04 -5.37
CA HIS A 314 4.88 -13.91 -6.41
C HIS A 314 3.85 -14.83 -7.07
N LYS A 315 2.65 -14.97 -6.48
CA LYS A 315 1.66 -15.99 -6.91
C LYS A 315 0.26 -15.45 -7.17
N SER A 316 -0.02 -14.19 -6.87
CA SER A 316 -1.33 -13.63 -7.12
C SER A 316 -1.50 -13.35 -8.61
N VAL A 317 -2.27 -14.21 -9.30
CA VAL A 317 -2.90 -13.85 -10.56
C VAL A 317 -3.76 -12.61 -10.29
N ASP A 318 -3.71 -11.61 -11.16
CA ASP A 318 -4.61 -10.46 -11.05
C ASP A 318 -6.04 -10.98 -10.91
N PRO A 319 -6.82 -10.50 -9.93
CA PRO A 319 -8.21 -10.91 -9.81
C PRO A 319 -8.91 -10.57 -11.13
N VAL A 320 -9.46 -11.61 -11.79
CA VAL A 320 -10.19 -11.48 -13.04
C VAL A 320 -11.19 -10.34 -12.90
N ASP A 321 -11.14 -9.38 -13.82
CA ASP A 321 -12.12 -8.31 -13.87
C ASP A 321 -13.50 -8.97 -13.90
N GLU A 322 -14.29 -8.76 -12.83
CA GLU A 322 -15.70 -9.13 -12.88
C GLU A 322 -16.28 -8.42 -14.09
N THR A 323 -16.73 -9.26 -15.01
CA THR A 323 -17.01 -8.97 -16.40
C THR A 323 -17.87 -7.73 -16.55
N VAL A 324 -17.49 -6.94 -17.56
CA VAL A 324 -18.36 -6.07 -18.35
C VAL A 324 -19.79 -6.63 -18.32
N GLU A 325 -20.71 -5.93 -17.67
CA GLU A 325 -22.10 -6.01 -18.09
C GLU A 325 -22.08 -5.51 -19.54
N ASP A 326 -22.07 -6.49 -20.44
CA ASP A 326 -22.28 -6.33 -21.86
C ASP A 326 -23.57 -5.54 -21.99
N THR A 327 -23.45 -4.24 -22.27
CA THR A 327 -24.58 -3.41 -22.64
C THR A 327 -25.08 -3.96 -23.95
N GLY A 328 -25.99 -4.94 -23.86
CA GLY A 328 -26.64 -5.58 -24.98
C GLY A 328 -27.27 -4.52 -25.87
N LYS A 329 -26.56 -4.15 -26.92
CA LYS A 329 -27.17 -3.69 -28.15
C LYS A 329 -27.36 -4.92 -29.02
N PRO A 330 -28.59 -5.41 -29.26
CA PRO A 330 -28.82 -6.11 -30.48
C PRO A 330 -28.77 -5.08 -31.62
N ALA A 331 -27.82 -5.28 -32.53
CA ALA A 331 -27.89 -4.75 -33.87
C ALA A 331 -28.88 -5.62 -34.65
N GLN A 332 -30.06 -5.08 -34.94
CA GLN A 332 -30.75 -5.03 -36.24
C GLN A 332 -32.20 -4.58 -36.04
#